data_AF-A0A7S3M3M9-F1
#
_entry.id   AF-A0A7S3M3M9-F1
#
_cell.length_a   1.000
_cell.length_b   1.000
_cell.length_c   1.000
_cell.angle_alpha   90.00
_cell.angle_beta   90.00
_cell.angle_gamma   90.00
#
_symmetry.space_group_name_H-M   'P 1'
#
loop_
_entity.id
_entity.type
_entity.pdbx_description
1 polymer ?
#
loop_
_entity_poly.entity_id
_entity_poly.type
_entity_poly.pdbx_seq_one_letter_code
_entity_poly.pdbx_strand_id
1 'polypeptide(L)'
;AYKQEGEGTSHVYRLVVKPDNTVLVEIDEEKIYEGSLKEDWDMLAPKEISDPDDKKPSDWVDDSMMDDPEDKKPADWVEEKRMVDTDAKKPDDWDDEEDGEWEAPTKDNPGYKGDWSVKRISNPGYKGFWEAKKIANPEYVDEEALYSYADFGFIGFDLWQVKGGTIFDNIIITDDKSEADVFAKKWKALSEVEAAKKKEEDEAKKAETPETKSEDKDEDADDEDGKPDSEEM
;
A
#
# COMPACT_ATOMS: atom_id res chain seq x y z
N ALA A 1 -1.03 17.80 -3.10
CA ALA A 1 -0.99 17.82 -1.63
C ALA A 1 -2.36 18.25 -1.13
N TYR A 2 -3.02 17.46 -0.29
CA TYR A 2 -4.30 17.85 0.32
C TYR A 2 -4.03 18.96 1.35
N LYS A 3 -4.55 20.17 1.15
CA LYS A 3 -4.49 21.25 2.16
C LYS A 3 -5.58 20.99 3.21
N GLN A 4 -5.33 20.02 4.09
CA GLN A 4 -6.13 19.84 5.31
C GLN A 4 -5.56 20.66 6.49
N GLU A 5 -4.41 21.30 6.28
CA GLU A 5 -3.70 22.10 7.29
C GLU A 5 -4.15 23.56 7.22
N GLY A 6 -5.10 23.94 8.07
CA GLY A 6 -5.65 25.29 8.04
C GLY A 6 -6.91 25.52 8.88
N GLU A 7 -7.10 24.84 10.01
CA GLU A 7 -8.32 24.97 10.84
C GLU A 7 -8.57 26.45 11.21
N GLY A 8 -9.60 27.09 10.64
CA GLY A 8 -9.96 28.48 10.94
C GLY A 8 -9.64 29.54 9.86
N THR A 9 -9.18 29.13 8.67
CA THR A 9 -9.06 30.03 7.48
C THR A 9 -9.83 29.45 6.30
N SER A 10 -10.49 30.30 5.51
CA SER A 10 -11.21 29.87 4.32
C SER A 10 -10.25 29.51 3.18
N HIS A 11 -10.63 28.54 2.34
CA HIS A 11 -9.92 28.13 1.13
C HIS A 11 -10.86 28.15 -0.07
N VAL A 12 -10.36 28.45 -1.27
CA VAL A 12 -11.15 28.37 -2.51
C VAL A 12 -10.70 27.20 -3.36
N TYR A 13 -11.67 26.43 -3.83
CA TYR A 13 -11.46 25.29 -4.73
C TYR A 13 -12.08 25.62 -6.08
N ARG A 14 -11.32 25.40 -7.15
CA ARG A 14 -11.80 25.61 -8.53
C ARG A 14 -11.48 24.39 -9.39
N LEU A 15 -12.51 23.92 -10.09
CA LEU A 15 -12.41 22.91 -11.14
C LEU A 15 -12.79 23.59 -12.46
N VAL A 16 -11.93 23.48 -13.46
CA VAL A 16 -12.21 23.91 -14.83
C VAL A 16 -12.12 22.69 -15.73
N VAL A 17 -13.21 22.38 -16.43
CA VAL A 17 -13.28 21.32 -17.43
C VAL A 17 -13.54 21.96 -18.78
N LYS A 18 -12.73 21.61 -19.79
CA LYS A 18 -12.83 22.19 -21.13
C LYS A 18 -13.35 21.18 -22.16
N PRO A 19 -13.87 21.67 -23.31
CA PRO A 19 -14.36 20.82 -24.39
C PRO A 19 -13.32 19.89 -25.04
N ASP A 20 -12.03 20.17 -24.85
CA ASP A 20 -10.92 19.32 -25.31
C ASP A 20 -10.59 18.18 -24.33
N ASN A 21 -11.45 17.94 -23.34
CA ASN A 21 -11.29 16.98 -22.26
C ASN A 21 -10.09 17.28 -21.33
N THR A 22 -9.59 18.52 -21.33
CA THR A 22 -8.60 18.96 -20.34
C THR A 22 -9.26 19.43 -19.05
N VAL A 23 -8.57 19.15 -17.94
CA VAL A 23 -8.99 19.52 -16.59
C VAL A 23 -7.90 20.35 -15.94
N LEU A 24 -8.31 21.38 -15.23
CA LEU A 24 -7.47 22.17 -14.35
C LEU A 24 -8.13 22.22 -12.96
N VAL A 25 -7.36 21.88 -11.92
CA VAL A 25 -7.77 22.03 -10.53
C VAL A 25 -6.84 23.02 -9.84
N GLU A 26 -7.43 23.99 -9.19
CA GLU A 26 -6.74 25.02 -8.42
C GLU A 26 -7.27 25.07 -6.99
N ILE A 27 -6.36 25.30 -6.06
CA ILE A 27 -6.67 25.58 -4.65
C ILE A 27 -5.98 26.90 -4.31
N ASP A 28 -6.71 27.86 -3.74
CA ASP A 28 -6.17 29.18 -3.35
C ASP A 28 -5.54 29.98 -4.51
N GLU A 29 -6.07 29.80 -5.73
CA GLU A 29 -5.51 30.31 -7.00
C GLU A 29 -4.19 29.66 -7.44
N GLU A 30 -3.74 28.63 -6.74
CA GLU A 30 -2.56 27.84 -7.11
C GLU A 30 -2.99 26.61 -7.91
N LYS A 31 -2.39 26.43 -9.08
CA LYS A 31 -2.58 25.22 -9.89
C LYS A 31 -1.99 24.00 -9.17
N ILE A 32 -2.86 23.06 -8.80
CA ILE A 32 -2.45 21.80 -8.15
C ILE A 32 -2.49 20.60 -9.10
N TYR A 33 -3.28 20.67 -10.16
CA TYR A 33 -3.38 19.62 -11.16
C TYR A 33 -3.81 20.20 -12.51
N GLU A 34 -3.21 19.71 -13.59
CA GLU A 34 -3.60 19.98 -14.97
C GLU A 34 -3.35 18.71 -15.77
N GLY A 35 -4.35 18.28 -16.54
CA GLY A 35 -4.31 16.98 -17.18
C GLY A 35 -5.48 16.70 -18.12
N SER A 36 -5.65 15.44 -18.49
CA SER A 36 -6.64 14.99 -19.46
C SER A 36 -7.58 13.95 -18.85
N LEU A 37 -8.90 14.14 -19.02
CA LEU A 37 -9.91 13.14 -18.64
C LEU A 37 -9.70 11.79 -19.33
N LYS A 38 -9.09 11.79 -20.53
CA LYS A 38 -8.84 10.56 -21.31
C LYS A 38 -7.66 9.76 -20.82
N GLU A 39 -6.66 10.43 -20.27
CA GLU A 39 -5.34 9.83 -20.01
C GLU A 39 -5.10 9.61 -18.52
N ASP A 40 -5.54 10.55 -17.68
CA ASP A 40 -5.24 10.53 -16.26
C ASP A 40 -6.35 9.89 -15.41
N TRP A 41 -7.54 9.69 -16.00
CA TRP A 41 -8.71 9.15 -15.33
C TRP A 41 -9.18 7.86 -16.00
N ASP A 42 -9.65 6.92 -15.19
CA ASP A 42 -10.23 5.64 -15.66
C ASP A 42 -11.67 5.85 -16.14
N MET A 43 -11.81 6.56 -17.27
CA MET A 43 -13.09 6.85 -17.92
C MET A 43 -13.32 6.04 -19.19
N LEU A 44 -12.25 5.48 -19.76
CA LEU A 44 -12.26 4.70 -20.99
C LEU A 44 -11.66 3.33 -20.72
N ALA A 45 -12.10 2.32 -21.46
CA ALA A 45 -11.43 1.03 -21.47
C ALA A 45 -9.94 1.20 -21.83
N PRO A 46 -9.03 0.34 -21.36
CA PRO A 46 -7.61 0.45 -21.69
C PRO A 46 -7.41 0.30 -23.20
N LYS A 47 -6.48 1.06 -23.78
CA LYS A 47 -6.18 0.99 -25.23
C LYS A 47 -5.65 -0.37 -25.66
N GLU A 48 -4.96 -1.06 -24.75
CA GLU A 48 -4.35 -2.36 -24.99
C GLU A 48 -4.74 -3.34 -23.89
N ILE A 49 -5.02 -4.58 -24.27
CA ILE A 49 -5.27 -5.71 -23.37
C ILE A 49 -4.28 -6.83 -23.67
N SER A 50 -4.02 -7.68 -22.68
CA SER A 50 -3.29 -8.92 -22.92
C SER A 50 -4.09 -9.81 -23.87
N ASP A 51 -3.41 -10.37 -24.86
CA ASP A 51 -4.00 -11.28 -25.85
C ASP A 51 -4.54 -12.53 -25.12
N PRO A 52 -5.87 -12.75 -25.12
CA PRO A 52 -6.45 -13.89 -24.44
C PRO A 52 -6.07 -15.23 -25.09
N ASP A 53 -5.70 -15.21 -26.38
CA ASP A 53 -5.31 -16.37 -27.15
C ASP A 53 -3.80 -16.66 -27.07
N ASP A 54 -2.99 -15.67 -26.65
CA ASP A 54 -1.55 -15.88 -26.45
C ASP A 54 -1.33 -16.70 -25.16
N LYS A 55 -0.62 -17.81 -25.30
CA LYS A 55 -0.33 -18.73 -24.20
C LYS A 55 1.17 -18.87 -24.04
N LYS A 56 1.58 -18.99 -22.79
CA LYS A 56 2.97 -19.27 -22.44
C LYS A 56 3.46 -20.51 -23.20
N PRO A 57 4.53 -20.38 -24.02
CA PRO A 57 5.12 -21.54 -24.68
C PRO A 57 5.61 -22.56 -23.65
N SER A 58 5.44 -23.85 -23.94
CA SER A 58 5.90 -24.92 -23.05
C SER A 58 7.42 -24.95 -22.84
N ASP A 59 8.18 -24.39 -23.78
CA ASP A 59 9.64 -24.25 -23.72
C ASP A 59 10.09 -22.93 -23.05
N TRP A 60 9.17 -22.20 -22.42
CA TRP A 60 9.50 -20.97 -21.71
C TRP A 60 9.73 -21.24 -20.22
N VAL A 61 10.95 -21.05 -19.76
CA VAL A 61 11.31 -21.26 -18.36
C VAL A 61 11.34 -19.92 -17.62
N ASP A 62 10.57 -19.82 -16.54
CA ASP A 62 10.47 -18.62 -15.68
C ASP A 62 11.41 -18.69 -14.48
N ASP A 63 11.91 -19.89 -14.16
CA ASP A 63 12.83 -20.09 -13.06
C ASP A 63 14.23 -19.67 -13.48
N SER A 64 14.71 -18.56 -12.90
CA SER A 64 16.07 -18.04 -13.14
C SER A 64 17.16 -18.96 -12.58
N MET A 65 16.81 -19.83 -11.64
CA MET A 65 17.69 -20.80 -11.02
C MET A 65 17.16 -22.21 -11.24
N MET A 66 18.07 -23.14 -11.55
CA MET A 66 17.80 -24.58 -11.61
C MET A 66 18.74 -25.33 -10.67
N ASP A 67 18.41 -26.57 -10.37
CA ASP A 67 19.30 -27.46 -9.63
C ASP A 67 20.46 -27.88 -10.54
N ASP A 68 21.67 -27.87 -10.00
CA ASP A 68 22.88 -28.26 -10.72
C ASP A 68 22.83 -29.77 -11.01
N PRO A 69 22.70 -30.19 -12.28
CA PRO A 69 22.59 -31.61 -12.62
C PRO A 69 23.90 -32.38 -12.35
N GLU A 70 25.02 -31.68 -12.20
CA GLU A 70 26.31 -32.27 -11.85
C GLU A 70 26.53 -32.38 -10.34
N ASP A 71 25.76 -31.63 -9.53
CA ASP A 71 25.85 -31.69 -8.08
C ASP A 71 25.05 -32.87 -7.53
N LYS A 72 25.76 -33.81 -6.92
CA LYS A 72 25.18 -35.02 -6.34
C LYS A 72 25.55 -35.07 -4.87
N LYS A 73 24.60 -35.52 -4.05
CA LYS A 73 24.82 -35.76 -2.63
C LYS A 73 26.10 -36.58 -2.43
N PRO A 74 27.11 -36.05 -1.71
CA PRO A 74 28.31 -36.79 -1.42
C PRO A 74 27.98 -38.06 -0.61
N ALA A 75 28.68 -39.15 -0.90
CA ALA A 75 28.46 -40.43 -0.22
C ALA A 75 28.78 -40.35 1.30
N ASP A 76 29.58 -39.37 1.71
CA ASP A 76 29.96 -39.09 3.10
C ASP A 76 29.09 -38.01 3.76
N TRP A 77 27.93 -37.68 3.20
CA TRP A 77 26.99 -36.71 3.75
C TRP A 77 25.93 -37.39 4.61
N VAL A 78 26.02 -37.23 5.92
CA VAL A 78 25.09 -37.85 6.87
C VAL A 78 24.01 -36.84 7.28
N GLU A 79 22.75 -37.23 7.13
CA GLU A 79 21.55 -36.43 7.46
C GLU A 79 20.88 -36.92 8.75
N GLU A 80 21.22 -38.11 9.24
CA GLU A 80 20.75 -38.58 10.53
C GLU A 80 21.44 -37.80 11.65
N LYS A 81 20.69 -36.87 12.25
CA LYS A 81 21.13 -36.06 13.39
C LYS A 81 21.52 -36.89 14.62
N ARG A 82 20.92 -38.08 14.79
CA ARG A 82 21.15 -38.99 15.92
C ARG A 82 21.65 -40.34 15.45
N MET A 83 22.61 -40.89 16.18
CA MET A 83 23.13 -42.24 16.00
C MET A 83 23.11 -43.00 17.33
N VAL A 84 23.11 -44.33 17.30
CA VAL A 84 23.20 -45.14 18.52
C VAL A 84 24.59 -45.00 19.14
N ASP A 85 24.65 -44.78 20.45
CA ASP A 85 25.93 -44.72 21.18
C ASP A 85 26.48 -46.12 21.43
N THR A 86 27.35 -46.58 20.54
CA THR A 86 27.99 -47.91 20.63
C THR A 86 28.96 -48.05 21.81
N ASP A 87 29.37 -46.94 22.44
CA ASP A 87 30.25 -46.93 23.61
C ASP A 87 29.47 -46.97 24.93
N ALA A 88 28.15 -46.74 24.87
CA ALA A 88 27.29 -46.89 26.02
C ALA A 88 27.25 -48.36 26.45
N LYS A 89 27.45 -48.61 27.74
CA LYS A 89 27.34 -49.94 28.32
C LYS A 89 26.08 -50.03 29.15
N LYS A 90 25.46 -51.19 29.10
CA LYS A 90 24.38 -51.55 30.00
C LYS A 90 24.83 -51.34 31.46
N PRO A 91 24.09 -50.57 32.28
CA PRO A 91 24.41 -50.39 33.69
C PRO A 91 24.44 -51.72 34.46
N ASP A 92 25.33 -51.83 35.44
CA ASP A 92 25.45 -53.05 36.26
C ASP A 92 24.20 -53.35 37.11
N ASP A 93 23.34 -52.35 37.33
CA ASP A 93 22.10 -52.43 38.13
C ASP A 93 20.83 -52.63 37.27
N TRP A 94 20.95 -52.92 35.97
CA TRP A 94 19.81 -53.09 35.06
C TRP A 94 19.27 -54.52 35.03
N ASP A 95 17.96 -54.70 35.25
CA ASP A 95 17.26 -55.99 35.21
C ASP A 95 16.39 -56.13 33.95
N ASP A 96 16.72 -57.07 33.05
CA ASP A 96 15.95 -57.24 31.80
C ASP A 96 14.54 -57.82 32.03
N GLU A 97 14.28 -58.46 33.18
CA GLU A 97 12.99 -59.08 33.50
C GLU A 97 11.99 -58.05 34.08
N GLU A 98 12.48 -57.00 34.74
CA GLU A 98 11.66 -55.91 35.31
C GLU A 98 11.70 -54.61 34.47
N ASP A 99 12.83 -54.23 33.87
CA ASP A 99 13.02 -52.99 33.09
C ASP A 99 12.96 -53.19 31.54
N GLY A 100 13.00 -54.45 31.07
CA GLY A 100 13.00 -54.82 29.65
C GLY A 100 14.39 -54.89 29.01
N GLU A 101 14.47 -55.30 27.73
CA GLU A 101 15.75 -55.39 27.00
C GLU A 101 16.41 -54.01 26.89
N TRP A 102 17.64 -53.91 27.39
CA TRP A 102 18.40 -52.66 27.35
C TRP A 102 18.71 -52.23 25.91
N GLU A 103 18.29 -51.01 25.54
CA GLU A 103 18.67 -50.35 24.30
C GLU A 103 19.69 -49.23 24.55
N ALA A 104 20.75 -49.19 23.73
CA ALA A 104 21.76 -48.16 23.85
C ALA A 104 21.17 -46.77 23.52
N PRO A 105 21.47 -45.74 24.34
CA PRO A 105 20.96 -44.39 24.11
C PRO A 105 21.45 -43.83 22.76
N THR A 106 20.64 -42.98 22.13
CA THR A 106 21.08 -42.25 20.93
C THR A 106 21.90 -41.01 21.32
N LYS A 107 23.04 -40.80 20.67
CA LYS A 107 23.86 -39.58 20.75
C LYS A 107 23.78 -38.77 19.46
N ASP A 108 24.17 -37.50 19.54
CA ASP A 108 24.33 -36.67 18.35
C ASP A 108 25.38 -37.27 17.43
N ASN A 109 25.06 -37.38 16.14
CA ASN A 109 25.96 -37.93 15.15
C ASN A 109 27.02 -36.89 14.76
N PRO A 110 28.30 -37.09 15.08
CA PRO A 110 29.36 -36.13 14.75
C PRO A 110 29.58 -35.99 13.24
N GLY A 111 29.09 -36.94 12.43
CA GLY A 111 29.11 -36.89 10.97
C GLY A 111 27.92 -36.15 10.35
N TYR A 112 26.94 -35.70 11.15
CA TYR A 112 25.77 -34.98 10.66
C TYR A 112 26.19 -33.64 10.02
N LYS A 113 25.85 -33.45 8.75
CA LYS A 113 26.21 -32.25 7.98
C LYS A 113 25.00 -31.36 7.65
N GLY A 114 23.81 -31.68 8.15
CA GLY A 114 22.56 -31.00 7.81
C GLY A 114 21.82 -31.67 6.65
N ASP A 115 20.60 -31.23 6.40
CA ASP A 115 19.82 -31.65 5.22
C ASP A 115 20.57 -31.24 3.93
N TRP A 116 20.88 -32.20 3.07
CA TRP A 116 21.54 -31.89 1.81
C TRP A 116 20.56 -31.18 0.87
N SER A 117 20.99 -30.05 0.31
CA SER A 117 20.31 -29.37 -0.80
C SER A 117 21.25 -29.28 -1.98
N VAL A 118 20.72 -29.59 -3.16
CA VAL A 118 21.46 -29.48 -4.42
C VAL A 118 21.81 -28.02 -4.68
N LYS A 119 23.03 -27.79 -5.16
CA LYS A 119 23.49 -26.46 -5.54
C LYS A 119 22.57 -25.88 -6.62
N ARG A 120 22.12 -24.65 -6.42
CA ARG A 120 21.33 -23.90 -7.40
C ARG A 120 22.27 -23.15 -8.34
N ILE A 121 22.10 -23.33 -9.64
CA ILE A 121 22.84 -22.64 -10.70
C ILE A 121 21.90 -21.82 -11.56
N SER A 122 22.44 -20.79 -12.23
CA SER A 122 21.66 -19.99 -13.17
C SER A 122 21.16 -20.85 -14.32
N ASN A 123 19.86 -20.76 -14.58
CA ASN A 123 19.19 -21.57 -15.59
C ASN A 123 19.44 -20.98 -17.00
N PRO A 124 20.20 -21.63 -17.88
CA PRO A 124 20.48 -21.09 -19.22
C PRO A 124 19.23 -21.02 -20.12
N GLY A 125 18.17 -21.75 -19.78
CA GLY A 125 16.88 -21.72 -20.47
C GLY A 125 15.91 -20.67 -19.92
N TYR A 126 16.29 -19.90 -18.89
CA TYR A 126 15.48 -18.82 -18.35
C TYR A 126 15.30 -17.72 -19.41
N LYS A 127 14.05 -17.46 -19.78
CA LYS A 127 13.69 -16.47 -20.81
C LYS A 127 13.07 -15.18 -20.25
N GLY A 128 13.05 -15.04 -18.92
CA GLY A 128 12.32 -13.96 -18.23
C GLY A 128 10.95 -14.42 -17.76
N PHE A 129 10.27 -13.55 -17.02
CA PHE A 129 8.86 -13.77 -16.71
C PHE A 129 8.05 -13.67 -18.00
N TRP A 130 7.25 -14.69 -18.31
CA TRP A 130 6.42 -14.65 -19.51
C TRP A 130 5.25 -13.67 -19.30
N GLU A 131 5.08 -12.75 -20.25
CA GLU A 131 3.92 -11.88 -20.34
C GLU A 131 3.24 -12.11 -21.71
N ALA A 132 1.91 -12.20 -21.70
CA ALA A 132 1.14 -12.29 -22.94
C ALA A 132 1.35 -11.04 -23.79
N LYS A 133 1.36 -11.20 -25.12
CA LYS A 133 1.41 -10.07 -26.04
C LYS A 133 0.26 -9.10 -25.77
N LYS A 134 0.54 -7.80 -25.82
CA LYS A 134 -0.50 -6.78 -25.78
C LYS A 134 -1.10 -6.62 -27.17
N ILE A 135 -2.42 -6.61 -27.25
CA ILE A 135 -3.20 -6.35 -28.47
C ILE A 135 -4.12 -5.15 -28.25
N ALA A 136 -4.52 -4.51 -29.34
CA ALA A 136 -5.50 -3.43 -29.28
C ALA A 136 -6.81 -3.94 -28.66
N ASN A 137 -7.35 -3.18 -27.71
CA ASN A 137 -8.60 -3.53 -27.06
C ASN A 137 -9.79 -3.22 -28.01
N PRO A 138 -10.58 -4.22 -28.45
CA PRO A 138 -11.74 -3.98 -29.30
C PRO A 138 -12.83 -3.16 -28.61
N GLU A 139 -12.85 -3.14 -27.28
CA GLU A 139 -13.80 -2.36 -26.48
C GLU A 139 -13.35 -0.90 -26.28
N TYR A 140 -12.12 -0.55 -26.68
CA TYR A 140 -11.67 0.83 -26.61
C TYR A 140 -12.36 1.68 -27.68
N VAL A 141 -13.10 2.68 -27.22
CA VAL A 141 -13.72 3.71 -28.05
C VAL A 141 -13.14 5.07 -27.63
N ASP A 142 -12.63 5.83 -28.59
CA ASP A 142 -12.14 7.17 -28.32
C ASP A 142 -13.31 8.15 -28.27
N GLU A 143 -13.76 8.47 -27.05
CA GLU A 143 -14.87 9.39 -26.82
C GLU A 143 -14.40 10.84 -26.72
N GLU A 144 -14.82 11.69 -27.66
CA GLU A 144 -14.45 13.11 -27.66
C GLU A 144 -15.27 13.96 -26.68
N ALA A 145 -16.45 13.48 -26.26
CA ALA A 145 -17.40 14.25 -25.46
C ALA A 145 -17.40 13.88 -23.97
N LEU A 146 -16.30 13.34 -23.42
CA LEU A 146 -16.21 12.94 -22.00
C LEU A 146 -16.46 14.09 -21.03
N TYR A 147 -16.09 15.32 -21.40
CA TYR A 147 -16.36 16.52 -20.60
C TYR A 147 -17.86 16.87 -20.49
N SER A 148 -18.68 16.37 -21.42
CA SER A 148 -20.03 16.86 -21.65
C SER A 148 -21.06 16.07 -20.85
N TYR A 149 -21.90 16.81 -20.14
CA TYR A 149 -23.11 16.29 -19.50
C TYR A 149 -24.31 16.96 -20.16
N ALA A 150 -25.42 16.21 -20.29
CA ALA A 150 -26.62 16.71 -20.94
C ALA A 150 -27.29 17.87 -20.17
N ASP A 151 -27.28 17.78 -18.84
CA ASP A 151 -27.85 18.79 -17.94
C ASP A 151 -27.27 18.64 -16.52
N PHE A 152 -27.14 19.75 -15.80
CA PHE A 152 -26.81 19.78 -14.37
C PHE A 152 -27.98 20.43 -13.60
N GLY A 153 -28.81 19.61 -12.96
CA GLY A 153 -30.03 20.11 -12.30
C GLY A 153 -29.85 20.59 -10.85
N PHE A 154 -28.95 19.98 -10.07
CA PHE A 154 -28.81 20.23 -8.64
C PHE A 154 -27.35 20.26 -8.20
N ILE A 155 -27.07 21.04 -7.17
CA ILE A 155 -25.82 20.98 -6.41
C ILE A 155 -26.16 20.34 -5.06
N GLY A 156 -25.51 19.22 -4.74
CA GLY A 156 -25.71 18.49 -3.50
C GLY A 156 -24.43 18.46 -2.67
N PHE A 157 -24.58 18.61 -1.35
CA PHE A 157 -23.51 18.34 -0.39
C PHE A 157 -23.91 17.08 0.39
N ASP A 158 -23.27 15.96 0.07
CA ASP A 158 -23.41 14.70 0.80
C ASP A 158 -22.07 14.34 1.42
N LEU A 159 -21.96 14.51 2.74
CA LEU A 159 -20.70 14.50 3.47
C LEU A 159 -20.87 13.86 4.85
N TRP A 160 -19.82 13.18 5.32
CA TRP A 160 -19.69 12.70 6.69
C TRP A 160 -18.66 13.54 7.45
N GLN A 161 -18.98 13.96 8.67
CA GLN A 161 -18.05 14.69 9.54
C GLN A 161 -18.06 14.12 10.96
N VAL A 162 -16.87 13.88 11.52
CA VAL A 162 -16.72 13.53 12.94
C VAL A 162 -16.84 14.78 13.82
N LYS A 163 -16.15 15.86 13.44
CA LYS A 163 -16.23 17.19 14.06
C LYS A 163 -16.88 18.14 13.06
N GLY A 164 -18.05 18.67 13.41
CA GLY A 164 -18.72 19.69 12.59
C GLY A 164 -18.03 21.06 12.68
N GLY A 165 -18.56 22.03 11.93
CA GLY A 165 -18.06 23.42 11.93
C GLY A 165 -17.50 23.89 10.59
N THR A 166 -17.50 23.04 9.56
CA THR A 166 -17.18 23.47 8.20
C THR A 166 -18.28 24.37 7.65
N ILE A 167 -17.86 25.50 7.09
CA ILE A 167 -18.75 26.45 6.41
C ILE A 167 -18.46 26.35 4.92
N PHE A 168 -19.48 26.07 4.12
CA PHE A 168 -19.45 26.22 2.69
C PHE A 168 -20.16 27.53 2.34
N ASP A 169 -19.49 28.38 1.58
CA ASP A 169 -20.07 29.58 1.00
C ASP A 169 -19.50 29.74 -0.41
N ASN A 170 -20.08 30.68 -1.16
CA ASN A 170 -19.48 31.21 -2.37
C ASN A 170 -19.40 30.15 -3.50
N ILE A 171 -20.50 29.43 -3.72
CA ILE A 171 -20.61 28.44 -4.79
C ILE A 171 -20.96 29.16 -6.10
N ILE A 172 -20.14 28.95 -7.13
CA ILE A 172 -20.36 29.46 -8.48
C ILE A 172 -20.15 28.34 -9.50
N ILE A 173 -21.05 28.27 -10.48
CA ILE A 173 -20.91 27.44 -11.69
C ILE A 173 -21.10 28.40 -12.87
N THR A 174 -20.08 28.50 -13.72
CA THR A 174 -20.06 29.41 -14.87
C THR A 174 -19.23 28.81 -15.99
N ASP A 175 -19.50 29.20 -17.23
CA ASP A 175 -18.72 28.88 -18.41
C ASP A 175 -17.68 29.98 -18.75
N ASP A 176 -17.69 31.11 -18.04
CA ASP A 176 -16.70 32.19 -18.17
C ASP A 176 -15.67 32.17 -17.02
N LYS A 177 -14.44 31.84 -17.38
CA LYS A 177 -13.29 31.90 -16.46
C LYS A 177 -13.14 33.28 -15.81
N SER A 178 -13.44 34.35 -16.54
CA SER A 178 -13.27 35.73 -16.07
C SER A 178 -14.22 36.04 -14.90
N GLU A 179 -15.44 35.51 -14.94
CA GLU A 179 -16.41 35.64 -13.86
C GLU A 179 -15.93 34.91 -12.60
N ALA A 180 -15.44 33.68 -12.76
CA ALA A 180 -14.83 32.91 -11.67
C ALA A 180 -13.57 33.60 -11.10
N ASP A 181 -12.75 34.25 -11.94
CA ASP A 181 -11.57 34.99 -11.50
C ASP A 181 -11.94 36.23 -10.67
N VAL A 182 -13.00 36.95 -11.04
CA VAL A 182 -13.51 38.09 -10.24
C VAL A 182 -13.99 37.62 -8.87
N PHE A 183 -14.60 36.44 -8.83
CA PHE A 183 -15.09 35.84 -7.62
C PHE A 183 -13.95 35.38 -6.69
N ALA A 184 -12.93 34.71 -7.23
CA ALA A 184 -11.73 34.29 -6.49
C ALA A 184 -10.98 35.50 -5.89
N LYS A 185 -10.88 36.63 -6.61
CA LYS A 185 -10.26 37.86 -6.09
C LYS A 185 -10.96 38.43 -4.86
N LYS A 186 -12.30 38.31 -4.78
CA LYS A 186 -13.05 38.75 -3.59
C LYS A 186 -12.71 37.89 -2.39
N TRP A 187 -12.66 36.57 -2.57
CA TRP A 187 -12.20 35.64 -1.53
C TRP A 187 -10.76 35.95 -1.13
N LYS A 188 -9.86 36.20 -2.08
CA LYS A 188 -8.44 36.46 -1.78
C LYS A 188 -8.26 37.64 -0.81
N ALA A 189 -8.93 38.76 -1.08
CA ALA A 189 -8.89 39.92 -0.21
C ALA A 189 -9.44 39.64 1.21
N LEU A 190 -10.46 38.78 1.33
CA LEU A 190 -10.98 38.35 2.63
C LEU A 190 -10.04 37.36 3.34
N SER A 191 -9.45 36.43 2.61
CA SER A 191 -8.57 35.38 3.14
C SER A 191 -7.32 35.96 3.83
N GLU A 192 -6.79 37.08 3.32
CA GLU A 192 -5.65 37.78 3.93
C GLU A 192 -6.03 38.36 5.30
N VAL A 193 -7.26 38.89 5.43
CA VAL A 193 -7.78 39.41 6.70
C VAL A 193 -8.06 38.27 7.68
N GLU A 194 -8.63 37.16 7.20
CA GLU A 194 -8.86 35.96 8.01
C GLU A 194 -7.54 35.38 8.53
N ALA A 195 -6.54 35.22 7.67
CA ALA A 195 -5.22 34.70 8.04
C ALA A 195 -4.53 35.59 9.08
N ALA A 196 -4.63 36.92 8.95
CA ALA A 196 -4.08 37.86 9.92
C ALA A 196 -4.76 37.72 11.29
N LYS A 197 -6.10 37.69 11.33
CA LYS A 197 -6.86 37.53 12.59
C LYS A 197 -6.60 36.18 13.25
N LYS A 198 -6.54 35.12 12.46
CA LYS A 198 -6.22 33.79 12.97
C LYS A 198 -4.84 33.75 13.60
N LYS A 199 -3.84 34.37 12.96
CA LYS A 199 -2.50 34.48 13.53
C LYS A 199 -2.51 35.23 14.86
N GLU A 200 -3.26 36.33 14.96
CA GLU A 200 -3.42 37.06 16.23
C GLU A 200 -4.09 36.19 17.31
N GLU A 201 -5.13 35.42 16.96
CA GLU A 201 -5.82 34.51 17.87
C GLU A 201 -4.91 33.37 18.35
N ASP A 202 -4.15 32.75 17.44
CA ASP A 202 -3.23 31.66 17.75
C ASP A 202 -2.07 32.15 18.65
N GLU A 203 -1.55 33.36 18.41
CA GLU A 203 -0.55 33.99 19.27
C GLU A 203 -1.12 34.32 20.67
N ALA A 204 -2.37 34.81 20.74
CA ALA A 204 -3.05 35.07 22.01
C ALA A 204 -3.29 33.79 22.82
N LYS A 205 -3.80 32.72 22.19
CA LYS A 205 -3.99 31.41 22.83
C LYS A 205 -2.68 30.85 23.38
N LYS A 206 -1.60 30.97 22.61
CA LYS A 206 -0.26 30.55 23.04
C LYS A 206 0.27 31.39 24.21
N ALA A 207 -0.07 32.66 24.29
CA ALA A 207 0.29 33.54 25.40
C ALA A 207 -0.55 33.27 26.68
N GLU A 208 -1.79 32.84 26.53
CA GLU A 208 -2.68 32.47 27.65
C GLU A 208 -2.43 31.07 28.22
N THR A 209 -1.75 30.19 27.48
CA THR A 209 -1.22 28.91 27.98
C THR A 209 0.27 29.04 28.35
N PRO A 210 0.63 29.38 29.60
CA PRO A 210 2.01 29.26 30.03
C PRO A 210 2.41 27.78 30.06
N GLU A 211 3.60 27.47 29.55
CA GLU A 211 4.16 26.13 29.56
C GLU A 211 4.17 25.51 30.96
N THR A 212 3.26 24.59 31.26
CA THR A 212 3.56 23.48 32.17
C THR A 212 4.25 22.40 31.37
N LYS A 213 5.55 22.59 31.11
CA LYS A 213 6.48 21.48 30.98
C LYS A 213 7.17 21.29 32.32
N SER A 214 6.62 20.38 33.12
CA SER A 214 7.39 19.58 34.07
C SER A 214 6.72 18.22 34.16
N GLU A 215 7.37 17.23 33.55
CA GLU A 215 7.37 15.80 33.87
C GLU A 215 6.13 15.21 34.58
N ASP A 216 5.33 14.47 33.82
CA ASP A 216 4.84 13.14 34.23
C ASP A 216 4.98 12.27 32.97
N LYS A 217 6.12 11.60 32.82
CA LYS A 217 6.27 10.17 33.07
C LYS A 217 5.28 9.34 32.27
N ASP A 218 5.83 8.73 31.21
CA ASP A 218 5.49 7.39 30.76
C ASP A 218 5.31 6.45 31.96
N GLU A 219 4.07 6.29 32.45
CA GLU A 219 3.61 5.12 33.20
C GLU A 219 2.14 4.89 32.85
N ASP A 220 1.90 4.22 31.72
CA ASP A 220 0.76 3.30 31.62
C ASP A 220 1.27 2.03 30.93
N ALA A 221 1.93 1.22 31.75
CA ALA A 221 2.09 -0.20 31.50
C ALA A 221 0.81 -0.91 31.96
N ASP A 222 0.35 -1.83 31.12
CA ASP A 222 -0.49 -2.98 31.45
C ASP A 222 -1.91 -2.73 32.00
N ASP A 223 -2.88 -2.91 31.11
CA ASP A 223 -3.92 -3.92 31.35
C ASP A 223 -4.20 -4.65 30.02
N GLU A 224 -3.44 -5.72 29.77
CA GLU A 224 -3.95 -6.87 29.02
C GLU A 224 -5.18 -7.41 29.76
N ASP A 225 -6.37 -7.38 29.15
CA ASP A 225 -7.14 -8.61 28.89
C ASP A 225 -8.47 -8.30 28.17
N GLY A 226 -8.63 -8.86 26.97
CA GLY A 226 -9.83 -8.71 26.17
C GLY A 226 -9.86 -9.50 24.87
N LYS A 227 -9.31 -10.73 24.89
CA LYS A 227 -9.53 -11.87 23.99
C LYS A 227 -10.28 -11.61 22.65
N PRO A 228 -9.65 -11.78 21.48
CA PRO A 228 -10.40 -12.06 20.25
C PRO A 228 -10.76 -13.55 20.22
N ASP A 229 -12.05 -13.85 20.39
CA ASP A 229 -12.61 -15.17 20.11
C ASP A 229 -12.75 -15.34 18.58
N SER A 230 -12.14 -16.42 18.09
CA SER A 230 -12.26 -16.93 16.74
C SER A 230 -13.53 -17.75 16.58
N GLU A 231 -14.40 -17.40 15.63
CA GLU A 231 -15.23 -18.34 14.85
C GLU A 231 -15.93 -17.52 13.74
N GLU A 232 -15.54 -17.71 12.49
CA GLU A 232 -16.31 -18.50 11.50
C GLU A 232 -17.81 -18.16 11.48
N MET A 233 -18.23 -17.42 10.45
CA MET A 233 -19.33 -17.77 9.53
C MET A 233 -19.12 -17.11 8.17
#